data_AF-A0A536AHU8-F1
#
_entry.id   AF-A0A536AHU8-F1
#
_cell.length_a   1.000
_cell.length_b   1.000
_cell.length_c   1.000
_cell.angle_alpha   90.00
_cell.angle_beta   90.00
_cell.angle_gamma   90.00
#
_symmetry.space_group_name_H-M   'P 1'
#
loop_
_entity.id
_entity.type
_entity.pdbx_description
1 polymer ?
#
loop_
_entity_poly.entity_id
_entity_poly.type
_entity_poly.pdbx_seq_one_letter_code
_entity_poly.pdbx_strand_id
1 'polypeptide(L)'
;MHRGDFSVRMPGGAAGDAGKLAAALNDLIESNQRLEREIRRISHHVGKDGQVKRATVAQTGGAWGSTLDAVNDLVEDLARPNTEIARVISAVANGDLSQTLALEIDGRPLQGQFLTTAKTVNTMVGQLNAFAGEVTRVAGEVGTEGKLGGQAHVRGVGGIWKDLTDNVNLMASNLTSQ
;
A
#
# COMPACT_ATOMS: atom_id res chain seq x y z
N MET A 1 -16.40 -28.98 22.38
CA MET A 1 -16.17 -28.03 21.27
C MET A 1 -16.99 -28.48 20.07
N HIS A 2 -18.03 -27.76 19.69
CA HIS A 2 -18.70 -27.97 18.40
C HIS A 2 -18.71 -26.63 17.66
N ARG A 3 -18.33 -26.64 16.37
CA ARG A 3 -18.37 -25.46 15.48
C ARG A 3 -17.60 -24.21 15.95
N GLY A 4 -16.43 -24.38 16.55
CA GLY A 4 -15.59 -23.24 16.96
C GLY A 4 -16.09 -22.51 18.21
N ASP A 5 -17.10 -23.04 18.90
CA ASP A 5 -17.48 -22.55 20.23
C ASP A 5 -16.46 -23.02 21.27
N PHE A 6 -15.60 -22.10 21.66
CA PHE A 6 -14.60 -22.28 22.70
C PHE A 6 -15.09 -21.76 24.07
N SER A 7 -16.37 -21.41 24.26
CA SER A 7 -16.88 -20.95 25.56
C SER A 7 -17.05 -22.09 26.57
N VAL A 8 -17.31 -23.31 26.09
CA VAL A 8 -17.54 -24.49 26.92
C VAL A 8 -16.24 -24.92 27.61
N ARG A 9 -16.29 -25.09 28.94
CA ARG A 9 -15.18 -25.60 29.77
C ARG A 9 -15.48 -27.00 30.28
N MET A 10 -14.44 -27.79 30.47
CA MET A 10 -14.54 -29.05 31.20
C MET A 10 -14.76 -28.77 32.70
N PRO A 11 -15.62 -29.54 33.38
CA PRO A 11 -15.84 -29.42 34.82
C PRO A 11 -14.52 -29.57 35.59
N GLY A 12 -14.26 -28.67 36.55
CA GLY A 12 -13.16 -28.81 37.50
C GLY A 12 -13.55 -29.78 38.62
N GLY A 13 -12.61 -30.63 39.06
CA GLY A 13 -12.79 -31.44 40.28
C GLY A 13 -12.61 -32.95 40.14
N ALA A 14 -12.29 -33.49 38.96
CA ALA A 14 -11.91 -34.91 38.83
C ALA A 14 -10.51 -35.14 39.46
N ALA A 15 -10.41 -36.04 40.44
CA ALA A 15 -9.13 -36.43 41.01
C ALA A 15 -8.33 -37.29 40.02
N GLY A 16 -6.99 -37.21 40.09
CA GLY A 16 -6.09 -38.01 39.26
C GLY A 16 -5.93 -37.48 37.82
N ASP A 17 -5.64 -38.37 36.88
CA ASP A 17 -5.23 -38.00 35.51
C ASP A 17 -6.35 -37.36 34.68
N ALA A 18 -7.62 -37.66 34.98
CA ALA A 18 -8.77 -37.00 34.36
C ALA A 18 -8.84 -35.50 34.68
N GLY A 19 -8.43 -35.09 35.89
CA GLY A 19 -8.37 -33.67 36.27
C GLY A 19 -7.26 -32.91 35.54
N LYS A 20 -6.09 -33.54 35.37
CA LYS A 20 -4.97 -32.97 34.60
C LYS A 20 -5.33 -32.80 33.12
N LEU A 21 -6.01 -33.79 32.53
CA LEU A 21 -6.50 -33.70 31.15
C LEU A 21 -7.55 -32.59 31.00
N ALA A 22 -8.48 -32.46 31.95
CA ALA A 22 -9.47 -31.38 31.94
C ALA A 22 -8.83 -29.99 32.04
N ALA A 23 -7.80 -29.83 32.88
CA ALA A 23 -7.03 -28.58 32.98
C ALA A 23 -6.31 -28.25 31.67
N ALA A 24 -5.54 -29.19 31.11
CA ALA A 24 -4.83 -29.01 29.85
C ALA A 24 -5.79 -28.67 28.68
N LEU A 25 -6.96 -29.30 28.63
CA LEU A 25 -7.97 -28.99 27.62
C LEU A 25 -8.55 -27.59 27.83
N ASN A 26 -8.79 -27.17 29.07
CA ASN A 26 -9.25 -25.82 29.38
C ASN A 26 -8.20 -24.75 29.00
N ASP A 27 -6.92 -25.01 29.18
CA ASP A 27 -5.82 -24.12 28.76
C ASP A 27 -5.76 -23.98 27.23
N LEU A 28 -5.99 -25.09 26.51
CA LEU A 28 -6.09 -25.09 25.05
C LEU A 28 -7.30 -24.28 24.57
N ILE A 29 -8.46 -24.49 25.20
CA ILE A 29 -9.69 -23.73 24.93
C ILE A 29 -9.44 -22.22 25.10
N GLU A 30 -8.80 -21.83 26.20
CA GLU A 30 -8.51 -20.43 26.51
C GLU A 30 -7.53 -19.80 25.50
N SER A 31 -6.51 -20.56 25.10
CA SER A 31 -5.54 -20.13 24.08
C SER A 31 -6.19 -19.93 22.72
N ASN A 32 -7.08 -20.84 22.31
CA ASN A 32 -7.85 -20.69 21.07
C ASN A 32 -8.76 -19.46 21.08
N GLN A 33 -9.43 -19.16 22.22
CA GLN A 33 -10.23 -17.94 22.34
C GLN A 33 -9.40 -16.66 22.24
N ARG A 34 -8.17 -16.66 22.78
CA ARG A 34 -7.27 -15.51 22.66
C ARG A 34 -6.86 -15.25 21.22
N LEU A 35 -6.39 -16.29 20.51
CA LEU A 35 -6.01 -16.20 19.10
C LEU A 35 -7.16 -15.67 18.25
N GLU A 36 -8.36 -16.23 18.44
CA GLU A 36 -9.55 -15.90 17.67
C GLU A 36 -9.94 -14.42 17.83
N ARG A 37 -9.90 -13.90 19.07
CA ARG A 37 -10.14 -12.47 19.35
C ARG A 37 -9.11 -11.57 18.70
N GLU A 38 -7.83 -11.93 18.75
CA GLU A 38 -6.77 -11.12 18.14
C GLU A 38 -6.85 -11.14 16.61
N ILE A 39 -7.12 -12.28 15.98
CA ILE A 39 -7.31 -12.35 14.52
C ILE A 39 -8.48 -11.45 14.09
N ARG A 40 -9.62 -11.48 14.79
CA ARG A 40 -10.73 -10.56 14.50
C ARG A 40 -10.32 -9.10 14.67
N ARG A 41 -9.54 -8.79 15.70
CA ARG A 41 -9.07 -7.43 15.98
C ARG A 41 -8.15 -6.93 14.88
N ILE A 42 -7.15 -7.72 14.46
CA ILE A 42 -6.24 -7.38 13.36
C ILE A 42 -7.06 -7.18 12.08
N SER A 43 -7.94 -8.13 11.77
CA SER A 43 -8.80 -8.07 10.59
C SER A 43 -9.64 -6.80 10.56
N HIS A 44 -10.19 -6.37 11.69
CA HIS A 44 -10.94 -5.11 11.77
C HIS A 44 -10.06 -3.89 11.54
N HIS A 45 -8.91 -3.80 12.19
CA HIS A 45 -8.03 -2.63 12.09
C HIS A 45 -7.39 -2.49 10.71
N VAL A 46 -6.89 -3.59 10.15
CA VAL A 46 -6.25 -3.61 8.84
C VAL A 46 -7.31 -3.47 7.74
N GLY A 47 -8.43 -4.19 7.87
CA GLY A 47 -9.45 -4.28 6.82
C GLY A 47 -10.43 -3.11 6.78
N LYS A 48 -10.75 -2.47 7.91
CA LYS A 48 -11.73 -1.37 7.95
C LYS A 48 -11.10 -0.01 8.22
N ASP A 49 -10.14 0.04 9.15
CA ASP A 49 -9.57 1.31 9.57
C ASP A 49 -8.36 1.69 8.70
N GLY A 50 -7.85 0.78 7.87
CA GLY A 50 -6.64 0.94 7.08
C GLY A 50 -5.37 1.11 7.94
N GLN A 51 -5.47 0.78 9.23
CA GLN A 51 -4.40 0.98 10.21
C GLN A 51 -3.65 -0.33 10.42
N VAL A 52 -2.34 -0.29 10.15
CA VAL A 52 -1.42 -1.36 10.56
C VAL A 52 -1.23 -1.27 12.06
N LYS A 53 -1.82 -2.21 12.80
CA LYS A 53 -1.53 -2.41 14.22
C LYS A 53 -1.04 -3.84 14.42
N ARG A 54 0.17 -3.98 14.96
CA ARG A 54 0.69 -5.28 15.37
C ARG A 54 -0.20 -5.85 16.48
N ALA A 55 -0.64 -7.10 16.31
CA ALA A 55 -1.23 -7.81 17.42
C ALA A 55 -0.15 -8.14 18.44
N THR A 56 -0.50 -7.94 19.70
CA THR A 56 0.34 -8.32 20.83
C THR A 56 -0.49 -9.27 21.69
N VAL A 57 -0.03 -10.51 21.81
CA VAL A 57 -0.55 -11.41 22.83
C VAL A 57 0.44 -11.41 23.98
N ALA A 58 -0.07 -11.10 25.18
CA ALA A 58 0.69 -11.25 26.41
C ALA A 58 1.05 -12.73 26.58
N GLN A 59 2.31 -13.06 26.27
CA GLN A 59 3.01 -14.31 26.59
C GLN A 59 2.30 -15.60 26.16
N THR A 60 2.51 -16.01 24.91
CA THR A 60 2.40 -17.42 24.54
C THR A 60 3.66 -17.84 23.81
N GLY A 61 4.64 -18.37 24.55
CA GLY A 61 5.72 -19.14 23.92
C GLY A 61 5.16 -20.38 23.22
N GLY A 62 5.79 -20.79 22.12
CA GLY A 62 5.37 -21.95 21.31
C GLY A 62 4.69 -21.58 19.99
N ALA A 63 4.10 -22.57 19.30
CA ALA A 63 3.59 -22.45 17.93
C ALA A 63 2.54 -21.31 17.72
N TRP A 64 1.83 -20.93 18.79
CA TRP A 64 0.85 -19.84 18.77
C TRP A 64 1.48 -18.45 18.64
N GLY A 65 2.61 -18.22 19.32
CA GLY A 65 3.41 -17.00 19.13
C GLY A 65 3.89 -16.90 17.69
N SER A 66 4.47 -17.99 17.17
CA SER A 66 4.93 -18.06 15.77
C SER A 66 3.81 -17.83 14.74
N THR A 67 2.58 -18.27 15.03
CA THR A 67 1.43 -18.03 14.15
C THR A 67 1.05 -16.55 14.11
N LEU A 68 1.06 -15.88 15.27
CA LEU A 68 0.76 -14.44 15.34
C LEU A 68 1.87 -13.60 14.72
N ASP A 69 3.12 -13.99 14.91
CA ASP A 69 4.26 -13.36 14.26
C ASP A 69 4.13 -13.45 12.73
N ALA A 70 3.79 -14.64 12.20
CA ALA A 70 3.55 -14.80 10.76
C ALA A 70 2.39 -13.94 10.23
N VAL A 71 1.30 -13.78 11.00
CA VAL A 71 0.19 -12.89 10.63
C VAL A 71 0.62 -11.42 10.65
N ASN A 72 1.36 -11.01 11.68
CA ASN A 72 1.89 -9.65 11.78
C ASN A 72 2.83 -9.34 10.61
N ASP A 73 3.71 -10.28 10.26
CA ASP A 73 4.63 -10.16 9.12
C ASP A 73 3.85 -10.03 7.80
N LEU A 74 2.81 -10.85 7.59
CA LEU A 74 1.96 -10.73 6.40
C LEU A 74 1.23 -9.39 6.31
N VAL A 75 0.70 -8.89 7.44
CA VAL A 75 0.05 -7.58 7.49
C VAL A 75 1.06 -6.48 7.13
N GLU A 76 2.27 -6.57 7.65
CA GLU A 76 3.33 -5.60 7.40
C GLU A 76 3.82 -5.64 5.94
N ASP A 77 4.06 -6.83 5.40
CA ASP A 77 4.47 -7.05 4.01
C ASP A 77 3.42 -6.54 3.01
N LEU A 78 2.13 -6.60 3.35
CA LEU A 78 1.05 -6.05 2.51
C LEU A 78 0.88 -4.54 2.67
N ALA A 79 1.07 -4.02 3.88
CA ALA A 79 0.77 -2.63 4.16
C ALA A 79 1.87 -1.66 3.74
N ARG A 80 3.15 -2.03 3.90
CA ARG A 80 4.28 -1.15 3.57
C ARG A 80 4.24 -0.67 2.11
N PRO A 81 4.10 -1.54 1.08
CA PRO A 81 4.02 -1.07 -0.30
C PRO A 81 2.78 -0.20 -0.54
N ASN A 82 1.65 -0.50 0.11
CA ASN A 82 0.42 0.26 -0.04
C ASN A 82 0.55 1.69 0.51
N THR A 83 1.19 1.86 1.66
CA THR A 83 1.48 3.18 2.24
C THR A 83 2.41 3.99 1.35
N GLU A 84 3.44 3.38 0.79
CA GLU A 84 4.34 4.08 -0.15
C GLU A 84 3.61 4.53 -1.42
N ILE A 85 2.76 3.66 -2.00
CA ILE A 85 1.92 4.01 -3.16
C ILE A 85 1.04 5.22 -2.83
N ALA A 86 0.35 5.20 -1.68
CA ALA A 86 -0.49 6.31 -1.25
C ALA A 86 0.33 7.61 -1.09
N ARG A 87 1.52 7.54 -0.49
CA ARG A 87 2.41 8.69 -0.31
C ARG A 87 2.77 9.34 -1.66
N VAL A 88 3.17 8.55 -2.65
CA VAL A 88 3.54 9.07 -3.98
C VAL A 88 2.33 9.64 -4.71
N ILE A 89 1.17 8.98 -4.65
CA ILE A 89 -0.07 9.52 -5.23
C ILE A 89 -0.44 10.87 -4.60
N SER A 90 -0.35 10.99 -3.27
CA SER A 90 -0.58 12.25 -2.58
C SER A 90 0.44 13.33 -2.96
N ALA A 91 1.72 12.98 -3.12
CA ALA A 91 2.73 13.92 -3.58
C ALA A 91 2.41 14.46 -4.99
N VAL A 92 2.05 13.58 -5.92
CA VAL A 92 1.62 13.95 -7.28
C VAL A 92 0.38 14.85 -7.25
N ALA A 93 -0.60 14.53 -6.41
CA ALA A 93 -1.80 15.36 -6.26
C ALA A 93 -1.49 16.77 -5.73
N ASN A 94 -0.42 16.92 -4.94
CA ASN A 94 0.09 18.20 -4.45
C ASN A 94 1.08 18.87 -5.43
N GLY A 95 1.28 18.30 -6.63
CA GLY A 95 2.16 18.84 -7.66
C GLY A 95 3.65 18.48 -7.50
N ASP A 96 4.02 17.64 -6.53
CA ASP A 96 5.39 17.15 -6.39
C ASP A 96 5.61 15.90 -7.26
N LEU A 97 6.13 16.14 -8.47
CA LEU A 97 6.45 15.11 -9.47
C LEU A 97 7.89 14.58 -9.35
N SER A 98 8.61 14.96 -8.29
CA SER A 98 9.95 14.43 -7.99
C SER A 98 9.90 13.10 -7.23
N GLN A 99 8.77 12.81 -6.58
CA GLN A 99 8.58 11.61 -5.77
C GLN A 99 8.31 10.39 -6.65
N THR A 100 9.05 9.31 -6.42
CA THR A 100 8.82 8.02 -7.07
C THR A 100 8.75 6.91 -6.03
N LEU A 101 8.18 5.77 -6.41
CA LEU A 101 8.16 4.56 -5.61
C LEU A 101 9.50 3.85 -5.69
N ALA A 102 10.06 3.54 -4.52
CA ALA A 102 11.20 2.64 -4.42
C ALA A 102 10.78 1.23 -4.88
N LEU A 103 11.62 0.59 -5.70
CA LEU A 103 11.41 -0.80 -6.13
C LEU A 103 11.90 -1.82 -5.09
N GLU A 104 12.43 -1.31 -3.99
CA GLU A 104 12.92 -2.05 -2.84
C GLU A 104 12.48 -1.30 -1.58
N ILE A 105 11.95 -2.01 -0.58
CA ILE A 105 11.53 -1.46 0.70
C ILE A 105 12.23 -2.27 1.79
N ASP A 106 12.99 -1.60 2.66
CA ASP A 106 13.73 -2.21 3.78
C ASP A 106 14.62 -3.39 3.38
N GLY A 107 15.35 -3.26 2.27
CA GLY A 107 16.26 -4.29 1.76
C GLY A 107 15.56 -5.44 1.04
N ARG A 108 14.24 -5.37 0.84
CA ARG A 108 13.45 -6.39 0.13
C ARG A 108 12.92 -5.84 -1.19
N PRO A 109 13.28 -6.44 -2.35
CA PRO A 109 12.74 -6.00 -3.63
C PRO A 109 11.24 -6.27 -3.68
N LEU A 110 10.49 -5.32 -4.25
CA LEU A 110 9.07 -5.54 -4.55
C LEU A 110 8.93 -6.68 -5.56
N GLN A 111 7.89 -7.49 -5.38
CA GLN A 111 7.61 -8.64 -6.25
C GLN A 111 6.15 -8.65 -6.69
N GLY A 112 5.87 -9.44 -7.73
CA GLY A 112 4.51 -9.69 -8.22
C GLY A 112 3.73 -8.40 -8.49
N GLN A 113 2.51 -8.33 -7.94
CA GLN A 113 1.61 -7.21 -8.17
C GLN A 113 2.17 -5.88 -7.65
N PHE A 114 2.88 -5.87 -6.51
CA PHE A 114 3.44 -4.64 -5.97
C PHE A 114 4.51 -4.03 -6.88
N LEU A 115 5.38 -4.87 -7.45
CA LEU A 115 6.39 -4.41 -8.41
C LEU A 115 5.73 -3.83 -9.67
N THR A 116 4.72 -4.52 -10.20
CA THR A 116 3.97 -4.07 -11.37
C THR A 116 3.30 -2.73 -11.11
N THR A 117 2.59 -2.59 -9.98
CA THR A 117 1.95 -1.33 -9.59
C THR A 117 2.98 -0.22 -9.42
N ALA A 118 4.12 -0.49 -8.76
CA ALA A 118 5.17 0.50 -8.56
C ALA A 118 5.74 1.02 -9.88
N LYS A 119 6.02 0.12 -10.84
CA LYS A 119 6.48 0.51 -12.18
C LYS A 119 5.45 1.33 -12.95
N THR A 120 4.17 0.95 -12.88
CA THR A 120 3.09 1.71 -13.52
C THR A 120 2.97 3.12 -12.94
N VAL A 121 2.98 3.25 -11.62
CA VAL A 121 2.93 4.56 -10.95
C VAL A 121 4.15 5.40 -11.31
N ASN A 122 5.37 4.84 -11.26
CA ASN A 122 6.58 5.56 -11.65
C ASN A 122 6.56 6.01 -13.12
N THR A 123 5.98 5.21 -14.01
CA THR A 123 5.80 5.57 -15.42
C THR A 123 4.85 6.75 -15.56
N MET A 124 3.71 6.74 -14.84
CA MET A 124 2.76 7.85 -14.80
C MET A 124 3.41 9.12 -14.24
N VAL A 125 4.18 9.04 -13.15
CA VAL A 125 4.91 10.19 -12.59
C VAL A 125 5.90 10.75 -13.60
N GLY A 126 6.66 9.89 -14.27
CA GLY A 126 7.61 10.31 -15.31
C GLY A 126 6.93 11.03 -16.48
N GLN A 127 5.79 10.51 -16.95
CA GLN A 127 5.00 11.15 -18.01
C GLN A 127 4.46 12.52 -17.59
N LEU A 128 3.94 12.63 -16.36
CA LEU A 128 3.48 13.89 -15.79
C LEU A 128 4.61 14.92 -15.68
N ASN A 129 5.78 14.49 -15.18
CA ASN A 129 6.94 15.36 -15.02
C ASN A 129 7.44 15.88 -16.36
N ALA A 130 7.58 14.99 -17.35
CA ALA A 130 7.97 15.37 -18.71
C ALA A 130 6.97 16.35 -19.35
N PHE A 131 5.67 16.11 -19.18
CA PHE A 131 4.63 17.02 -19.67
C PHE A 131 4.69 18.40 -18.99
N ALA A 132 4.80 18.44 -17.66
CA ALA A 132 4.89 19.69 -16.91
C ALA A 132 6.11 20.52 -17.34
N GLY A 133 7.28 19.89 -17.45
CA GLY A 133 8.50 20.56 -17.92
C GLY A 133 8.36 21.13 -19.32
N GLU A 134 7.71 20.40 -20.22
CA GLU A 134 7.54 20.84 -21.60
C GLU A 134 6.55 22.01 -21.73
N VAL A 135 5.45 21.98 -20.96
CA VAL A 135 4.52 23.11 -20.90
C VAL A 135 5.20 24.35 -20.33
N THR A 136 6.00 24.22 -19.27
CA THR A 136 6.77 25.34 -18.70
C THR A 136 7.76 25.91 -19.71
N ARG A 137 8.48 25.06 -20.44
CA ARG A 137 9.44 25.48 -21.48
C ARG A 137 8.75 26.27 -22.58
N VAL A 138 7.69 25.72 -23.18
CA VAL A 138 6.96 26.37 -24.28
C VAL A 138 6.34 27.68 -23.82
N ALA A 139 5.76 27.73 -22.62
CA ALA A 139 5.23 28.97 -22.06
C ALA A 139 6.31 30.06 -21.88
N GLY A 140 7.53 29.68 -21.45
CA GLY A 140 8.66 30.59 -21.33
C GLY A 140 9.16 31.11 -22.68
N GLU A 141 9.35 30.22 -23.65
CA GLU A 141 9.81 30.58 -25.00
C GLU A 141 8.84 31.53 -25.71
N VAL A 142 7.55 31.20 -25.70
CA VAL A 142 6.53 31.97 -26.39
C VAL A 142 6.19 33.25 -25.63
N GLY A 143 6.05 33.19 -24.31
CA GLY A 143 5.57 34.32 -23.51
C GLY A 143 6.65 35.29 -23.04
N THR A 144 7.87 34.80 -22.75
CA THR A 144 8.95 35.63 -22.15
C THR A 144 10.05 35.93 -23.15
N GLU A 145 10.47 34.94 -23.94
CA GLU A 145 11.58 35.11 -24.89
C GLU A 145 11.12 35.61 -26.27
N GLY A 146 9.80 35.65 -26.53
CA GLY A 146 9.25 36.04 -27.83
C GLY A 146 9.65 35.09 -28.97
N LYS A 147 10.12 33.88 -28.64
CA LYS A 147 10.48 32.83 -29.60
C LYS A 147 9.21 32.15 -30.06
N LEU A 148 8.68 32.67 -31.16
CA LEU A 148 7.52 32.15 -31.85
C LEU A 148 7.89 30.83 -32.55
N GLY A 149 7.18 29.74 -32.21
CA GLY A 149 7.26 28.46 -32.90
C GLY A 149 7.76 27.28 -32.06
N GLY A 150 7.99 27.48 -30.75
CA GLY A 150 8.33 26.40 -29.82
C GLY A 150 7.19 25.39 -29.71
N GLN A 151 7.47 24.12 -30.03
CA GLN A 151 6.51 23.02 -29.91
C GLN A 151 6.86 22.11 -28.74
N ALA A 152 5.86 21.75 -27.96
CA ALA A 152 5.89 20.71 -26.96
C ALA A 152 6.04 19.32 -27.61
N HIS A 153 7.05 18.58 -27.18
CA HIS A 153 7.27 17.19 -27.56
C HIS A 153 7.48 16.30 -26.34
N VAL A 154 6.41 15.61 -25.91
CA VAL A 154 6.47 14.64 -24.81
C VAL A 154 6.54 13.23 -25.40
N ARG A 155 7.60 12.48 -25.09
CA ARG A 155 7.79 11.11 -25.61
C ARG A 155 6.91 10.10 -24.88
N GLY A 156 6.33 9.17 -25.62
CA GLY A 156 5.61 8.03 -25.05
C GLY A 156 4.22 8.36 -24.49
N VAL A 157 3.64 9.50 -24.87
CA VAL A 157 2.28 9.89 -24.51
C VAL A 157 1.25 9.41 -25.53
N GLY A 158 0.10 8.97 -25.04
CA GLY A 158 -1.08 8.59 -25.83
C GLY A 158 -2.37 8.99 -25.10
N GLY A 159 -3.51 8.95 -25.80
CA GLY A 159 -4.80 9.40 -25.24
C GLY A 159 -4.78 10.87 -24.85
N ILE A 160 -5.40 11.21 -23.71
CA ILE A 160 -5.55 12.60 -23.21
C ILE A 160 -4.21 13.34 -23.15
N TRP A 161 -3.11 12.66 -22.83
CA TRP A 161 -1.78 13.26 -22.75
C TRP A 161 -1.28 13.79 -24.09
N LYS A 162 -1.58 13.06 -25.17
CA LYS A 162 -1.27 13.49 -26.52
C LYS A 162 -2.13 14.70 -26.90
N ASP A 163 -3.43 14.62 -26.62
CA ASP A 163 -4.38 15.71 -26.94
C ASP A 163 -3.98 17.02 -26.24
N LEU A 164 -3.56 16.96 -24.98
CA LEU A 164 -3.06 18.13 -24.24
C LEU A 164 -1.78 18.70 -24.85
N THR A 165 -0.85 17.85 -25.28
CA THR A 165 0.40 18.28 -25.95
C THR A 165 0.07 18.96 -27.29
N ASP A 166 -0.81 18.36 -28.07
CA ASP A 166 -1.22 18.89 -29.37
C ASP A 166 -1.98 20.23 -29.21
N ASN A 167 -2.79 20.40 -28.15
CA ASN A 167 -3.44 21.67 -27.82
C ASN A 167 -2.46 22.79 -27.44
N VAL A 168 -1.42 22.47 -26.66
CA VAL A 168 -0.35 23.44 -26.33
C VAL A 168 0.38 23.89 -27.59
N ASN A 169 0.65 22.97 -28.52
CA ASN A 169 1.27 23.26 -29.81
C ASN A 169 0.40 24.16 -30.70
N LEU A 170 -0.92 23.92 -30.70
CA LEU A 170 -1.87 24.75 -31.45
C LEU A 170 -1.88 26.19 -30.91
N MET A 171 -1.89 26.36 -29.59
CA MET A 171 -1.83 27.68 -28.95
C MET A 171 -0.53 28.41 -29.28
N ALA A 172 0.62 27.74 -29.21
CA ALA A 172 1.92 28.32 -29.57
C ALA A 172 1.97 28.74 -31.05
N SER A 173 1.41 27.93 -31.96
CA SER A 173 1.36 28.21 -33.40
C SER A 173 0.40 29.35 -33.76
N ASN A 174 -0.70 29.50 -33.02
CA ASN A 174 -1.62 30.61 -33.23
C ASN A 174 -1.00 31.96 -32.85
N LEU A 175 -0.12 31.99 -31.85
CA LEU A 175 0.63 33.17 -31.45
C LEU A 175 1.72 33.55 -32.46
N THR A 176 2.23 32.60 -33.25
CA THR A 176 3.18 32.91 -34.34
C THR A 176 2.52 33.44 -35.60
N SER A 177 1.20 33.23 -35.73
CA SER A 177 0.42 33.51 -36.94
C SER A 177 -0.34 34.84 -36.87
N GLN A 178 -0.21 35.57 -35.75
CA GLN A 178 -0.71 36.94 -35.53
C GLN A 178 0.44 37.93 -35.64
#